data_AF-Q5FWP1-F1
#
_entry.id   AF-Q5FWP1-F1
#
_cell.length_a   1.000
_cell.length_b   1.000
_cell.length_c   1.000
_cell.angle_alpha   90.00
_cell.angle_beta   90.00
_cell.angle_gamma   90.00
#
_symmetry.space_group_name_H-M   'P 1'
#
loop_
_entity.id
_entity.type
_entity.pdbx_description
1 polymer ?
#
loop_
_entity_poly.entity_id
_entity_poly.type
_entity_poly.pdbx_seq_one_letter_code
_entity_poly.pdbx_strand_id
1 'polypeptide(L)'
;MEPGRCVSVLVCVLLALTTAMAADTECSLMNNTSCDKCLQNVKCLWCNTDSKCVEYPVKNVLPPSSLCKLRDARWGVCWVNFEAMIITMSVIGGSLILGLVICCCCCCRKKKPRNTSQEDEREIREKEHRRARQEERRTEMKSRHDEIRKKYGLFKEDNPYNKFEN
;
A
#
# COMPACT_ATOMS: atom_id res chain seq x y z
N MET A 1 7.71 -8.68 -4.73
CA MET A 1 6.72 -8.03 -3.84
C MET A 1 6.76 -6.54 -4.14
N GLU A 2 5.73 -6.06 -4.84
CA GLU A 2 5.67 -4.74 -5.49
C GLU A 2 5.39 -3.61 -4.49
N PRO A 3 6.00 -2.41 -4.63
CA PRO A 3 5.77 -1.26 -3.77
C PRO A 3 4.31 -0.77 -3.76
N GLY A 4 3.52 -1.11 -4.80
CA GLY A 4 2.11 -0.74 -4.90
C GLY A 4 1.21 -1.35 -3.81
N ARG A 5 1.60 -2.48 -3.20
CA ARG A 5 0.78 -3.11 -2.14
C ARG A 5 0.83 -2.34 -0.83
N CYS A 6 1.97 -1.74 -0.49
CA CYS A 6 2.12 -0.93 0.73
C CYS A 6 1.35 0.40 0.63
N VAL A 7 1.40 1.05 -0.54
CA VAL A 7 0.67 2.31 -0.79
C VAL A 7 -0.84 2.06 -0.79
N SER A 8 -1.30 0.96 -1.38
CA SER A 8 -2.71 0.60 -1.40
C SER A 8 -3.28 0.35 0.01
N VAL A 9 -2.55 -0.34 0.89
CA VAL A 9 -2.99 -0.58 2.28
C VAL A 9 -3.09 0.73 3.06
N LEU A 10 -2.14 1.65 2.88
CA LEU A 10 -2.09 2.94 3.57
C LEU A 10 -3.26 3.85 3.14
N VAL A 11 -3.61 3.86 1.86
CA VAL A 11 -4.75 4.60 1.31
C VAL A 11 -6.09 4.02 1.82
N CYS A 12 -6.22 2.70 1.92
CA CYS A 12 -7.44 2.06 2.45
C CYS A 12 -7.67 2.38 3.94
N VAL A 13 -6.63 2.45 4.76
CA VAL A 13 -6.75 2.79 6.19
C VAL A 13 -7.17 4.25 6.38
N LEU A 14 -6.62 5.17 5.57
CA LEU A 14 -6.98 6.59 5.62
C LEU A 14 -8.44 6.83 5.19
N LEU A 15 -8.94 6.09 4.20
CA LEU A 15 -10.33 6.18 3.74
C LEU A 15 -11.34 5.65 4.78
N ALA A 16 -10.94 4.74 5.66
CA ALA A 16 -11.82 4.18 6.68
C ALA A 16 -12.02 5.10 7.90
N LEU A 17 -11.14 6.08 8.13
CA LEU A 17 -11.18 6.97 9.30
C LEU A 17 -12.17 8.14 9.16
N THR A 18 -12.69 8.44 7.97
CA THR A 18 -13.42 9.69 7.68
C THR A 18 -14.92 9.65 7.97
N THR A 19 -15.48 8.53 8.45
CA THR A 19 -16.93 8.41 8.65
C THR A 19 -17.31 8.13 10.11
N ALA A 20 -17.47 9.19 10.91
CA ALA A 20 -18.25 9.13 12.15
C ALA A 20 -18.79 10.53 12.50
N MET A 21 -20.04 10.82 12.11
CA MET A 21 -20.79 11.96 12.65
C MET A 21 -21.95 11.43 13.49
N ALA A 22 -22.03 11.85 14.75
CA ALA A 22 -23.09 11.45 15.67
C ALA A 22 -23.97 12.66 16.02
N ALA A 23 -25.28 12.45 16.11
CA ALA A 23 -26.31 13.42 16.48
C ALA A 23 -26.31 13.71 18.00
N ASP A 24 -26.70 14.93 18.40
CA ASP A 24 -26.77 15.38 19.80
C ASP A 24 -28.08 14.93 20.46
N THR A 25 -27.98 14.05 21.45
CA THR A 25 -29.06 13.66 22.36
C THR A 25 -28.53 13.71 23.79
N GLU A 26 -29.23 14.39 24.70
CA GLU A 26 -28.82 14.50 26.11
C GLU A 26 -28.91 13.14 26.83
N CYS A 27 -27.75 12.52 27.07
CA CYS A 27 -27.61 11.21 27.71
C CYS A 27 -28.15 11.14 29.16
N SER A 28 -28.18 12.29 29.85
CA SER A 28 -28.53 12.40 31.27
C SER A 28 -30.00 12.10 31.57
N LEU A 29 -30.89 12.15 30.57
CA LEU A 29 -32.32 11.82 30.76
C LEU A 29 -32.59 10.33 30.97
N MET A 30 -31.66 9.46 30.57
CA MET A 30 -31.81 7.99 30.61
C MET A 30 -31.14 7.34 31.82
N ASN A 31 -30.87 8.11 32.87
CA ASN A 31 -30.31 7.60 34.11
C ASN A 31 -31.22 6.51 34.74
N ASN A 32 -30.66 5.43 35.29
CA ASN A 32 -31.39 4.27 35.82
C ASN A 32 -32.19 3.43 34.79
N THR A 33 -31.93 3.55 33.49
CA THR A 33 -32.48 2.63 32.48
C THR A 33 -31.55 1.45 32.20
N SER A 34 -31.99 0.45 31.43
CA SER A 34 -31.13 -0.64 30.99
C SER A 34 -29.97 -0.11 30.15
N CYS A 35 -28.79 -0.71 30.31
CA CYS A 35 -27.56 -0.41 29.57
C CYS A 35 -27.76 -0.32 28.05
N ASP A 36 -28.58 -1.19 27.45
CA ASP A 36 -28.89 -1.15 26.00
C ASP A 36 -29.65 0.11 25.57
N LYS A 37 -30.48 0.69 26.45
CA LYS A 37 -31.20 1.94 26.16
C LYS A 37 -30.26 3.14 26.20
N CYS A 38 -29.37 3.19 27.19
CA CYS A 38 -28.35 4.24 27.30
C CYS A 38 -27.39 4.24 26.10
N LEU A 39 -26.97 3.05 25.64
CA LEU A 39 -25.97 2.90 24.60
C LEU A 39 -26.53 2.99 23.17
N GLN A 40 -27.82 3.32 22.98
CA GLN A 40 -28.34 3.63 21.64
C GLN A 40 -27.60 4.79 20.98
N ASN A 41 -27.11 5.74 21.77
CA ASN A 41 -26.32 6.86 21.29
C ASN A 41 -24.85 6.63 21.63
N VAL A 42 -23.99 6.69 20.60
CA VAL A 42 -22.53 6.54 20.77
C VAL A 42 -21.89 7.71 21.55
N LYS A 43 -22.63 8.80 21.77
CA LYS A 43 -22.22 9.91 22.64
C LYS A 43 -22.40 9.60 24.12
N CYS A 44 -23.10 8.53 24.48
CA CYS A 44 -23.38 8.17 25.86
C CYS A 44 -22.45 7.06 26.37
N LEU A 45 -22.18 7.08 27.67
CA LEU A 45 -21.40 6.10 28.41
C LEU A 45 -22.26 5.54 29.54
N TRP A 46 -22.26 4.22 29.67
CA TRP A 46 -22.92 3.53 30.78
C TRP A 46 -21.90 3.10 31.84
N CYS A 47 -22.18 3.39 33.11
CA CYS A 47 -21.39 2.89 34.24
C CYS A 47 -22.16 1.82 35.01
N ASN A 48 -21.63 0.59 35.04
CA ASN A 48 -22.31 -0.53 35.69
C ASN A 48 -22.29 -0.44 37.22
N THR A 49 -21.28 0.19 37.81
CA THR A 49 -21.14 0.33 39.28
C THR A 49 -22.28 1.16 39.89
N ASP A 50 -22.60 2.29 39.24
CA ASP A 50 -23.57 3.27 39.74
C ASP A 50 -24.91 3.23 38.99
N SER A 51 -25.03 2.40 37.95
CA SER A 51 -26.17 2.34 37.03
C SER A 51 -26.54 3.70 36.43
N LYS A 52 -25.50 4.47 36.07
CA LYS A 52 -25.63 5.82 35.54
C LYS A 52 -25.36 5.87 34.03
N CYS A 53 -26.17 6.66 33.33
CA CYS A 53 -25.95 7.02 31.93
C CYS A 53 -25.46 8.47 31.88
N VAL A 54 -24.24 8.69 31.41
CA VAL A 54 -23.61 10.01 31.33
C VAL A 54 -23.10 10.27 29.92
N GLU A 55 -22.94 11.53 29.57
CA GLU A 55 -22.31 11.89 28.30
C GLU A 55 -20.83 11.47 28.31
N TYR A 56 -20.38 10.84 27.24
CA TYR A 56 -19.00 10.44 27.07
C TYR A 56 -18.12 11.70 26.94
N PRO A 57 -17.12 11.89 27.82
CA PRO A 57 -16.33 13.11 27.82
C PRO A 57 -15.36 13.13 26.64
N VAL A 58 -15.82 13.51 25.44
CA VAL A 58 -15.00 13.56 24.20
C VAL A 58 -13.75 14.43 24.32
N LYS A 59 -13.72 15.37 25.29
CA LYS A 59 -12.56 16.21 25.59
C LYS A 59 -11.39 15.41 26.16
N ASN A 60 -11.65 14.29 26.83
CA ASN A 60 -10.64 13.40 27.39
C ASN A 60 -10.77 12.04 26.70
N VAL A 61 -9.74 11.62 25.97
CA VAL A 61 -9.74 10.37 25.18
C VAL A 61 -10.12 9.15 26.04
N LEU A 62 -9.83 9.18 27.35
CA LEU A 62 -10.29 8.19 28.31
C LEU A 62 -11.19 8.86 29.36
N PRO A 63 -12.31 8.22 29.75
CA PRO A 63 -13.10 8.69 30.87
C PRO A 63 -12.26 8.64 32.16
N PRO A 64 -12.27 9.70 32.98
CA PRO A 64 -11.56 9.72 34.26
C PRO A 64 -12.04 8.58 35.16
N SER A 65 -11.12 7.98 35.91
CA SER A 65 -11.43 6.90 36.88
C SER A 65 -12.38 7.35 37.99
N SER A 66 -12.50 8.66 38.21
CA SER A 66 -13.43 9.28 39.16
C SER A 66 -14.88 9.23 38.70
N LEU A 67 -15.14 9.16 37.38
CA LEU A 67 -16.50 9.01 36.86
C LEU A 67 -16.94 7.55 36.83
N CYS A 68 -16.07 6.66 36.34
CA CYS A 68 -16.32 5.22 36.34
C CYS A 68 -14.99 4.47 36.17
N LYS A 69 -14.88 3.27 36.77
CA LYS A 69 -13.75 2.39 36.51
C LYS A 69 -13.81 1.88 35.07
N LEU A 70 -12.66 1.82 34.39
CA LEU A 70 -12.56 1.35 33.00
C LEU A 70 -13.17 -0.04 32.77
N ARG A 71 -13.12 -0.91 33.79
CA ARG A 71 -13.67 -2.27 33.75
C ARG A 71 -15.20 -2.29 33.79
N ASP A 72 -15.83 -1.29 34.41
CA ASP A 72 -17.28 -1.22 34.61
C ASP A 72 -17.96 -0.23 33.65
N ALA A 73 -17.16 0.56 32.93
CA ALA A 73 -17.61 1.47 31.89
C ALA A 73 -17.89 0.70 30.58
N ARG A 74 -19.01 1.03 29.92
CA ARG A 74 -19.44 0.44 28.65
C ARG A 74 -19.77 1.53 27.65
N TRP A 75 -19.42 1.32 26.39
CA TRP A 75 -19.56 2.30 25.31
C TRP A 75 -19.93 1.61 24.00
N GLY A 76 -20.98 2.10 23.33
CA GLY A 76 -21.52 1.56 22.07
C GLY A 76 -22.22 0.20 22.20
N VAL A 77 -21.67 -0.72 23.00
CA VAL A 77 -22.20 -2.07 23.23
C VAL A 77 -22.24 -2.41 24.72
N CYS A 78 -23.27 -3.15 25.13
CA CYS A 78 -23.46 -3.47 26.54
C CYS A 78 -22.70 -4.72 27.01
N TRP A 79 -22.28 -5.61 26.12
CA TRP A 79 -21.63 -6.88 26.54
C TRP A 79 -20.12 -6.76 26.78
N VAL A 80 -19.49 -5.67 26.33
CA VAL A 80 -18.03 -5.50 26.29
C VAL A 80 -17.65 -4.24 27.05
N ASN A 81 -16.64 -4.37 27.90
CA ASN A 81 -16.14 -3.29 28.74
C ASN A 81 -15.20 -2.37 27.95
N PHE A 82 -15.08 -1.13 28.39
CA PHE A 82 -14.21 -0.12 27.77
C PHE A 82 -12.74 -0.58 27.74
N GLU A 83 -12.29 -1.26 28.80
CA GLU A 83 -10.95 -1.86 28.87
C GLU A 83 -10.68 -2.84 27.70
N ALA A 84 -11.63 -3.73 27.40
CA ALA A 84 -11.48 -4.69 26.30
C ALA A 84 -11.50 -4.00 24.93
N MET A 85 -12.27 -2.93 24.76
CA MET A 85 -12.23 -2.10 23.55
C MET A 85 -10.84 -1.47 23.33
N ILE A 86 -10.21 -0.94 24.38
CA ILE A 86 -8.86 -0.35 24.27
C ILE A 86 -7.84 -1.43 23.90
N ILE A 87 -7.89 -2.59 24.55
CA ILE A 87 -6.96 -3.70 24.27
C ILE A 87 -7.09 -4.14 22.81
N THR A 88 -8.30 -4.37 22.32
CA THR A 88 -8.54 -4.79 20.94
C THR A 88 -8.04 -3.77 19.92
N MET A 89 -8.33 -2.47 20.12
CA MET A 89 -7.79 -1.40 19.26
C MET A 89 -6.27 -1.35 19.29
N SER A 90 -5.66 -1.56 20.46
CA SER A 90 -4.20 -1.59 20.62
C SER A 90 -3.57 -2.78 19.90
N VAL A 91 -4.21 -3.95 19.93
CA VAL A 91 -3.71 -5.15 19.23
C VAL A 91 -3.85 -4.99 17.71
N ILE A 92 -4.97 -4.46 17.22
CA ILE A 92 -5.17 -4.20 15.79
C ILE A 92 -4.17 -3.14 15.31
N GLY A 93 -4.09 -2.00 16.00
CA GLY A 93 -3.13 -0.95 15.67
C GLY A 93 -1.67 -1.43 15.76
N GLY A 94 -1.32 -2.13 16.83
CA GLY A 94 0.02 -2.66 17.06
C GLY A 94 0.43 -3.71 16.03
N SER A 95 -0.47 -4.62 15.67
CA SER A 95 -0.19 -5.63 14.63
C SER A 95 -0.05 -5.02 13.24
N LEU A 96 -0.84 -3.99 12.90
CA LEU A 96 -0.67 -3.24 11.66
C LEU A 96 0.68 -2.50 11.61
N ILE A 97 1.04 -1.79 12.69
CA ILE A 97 2.33 -1.09 12.78
C ILE A 97 3.48 -2.09 12.70
N LEU A 98 3.42 -3.19 13.44
CA LEU A 98 4.44 -4.23 13.42
C LEU A 98 4.58 -4.86 12.03
N GLY A 99 3.44 -5.15 11.37
CA GLY A 99 3.41 -5.62 9.98
C GLY A 99 4.07 -4.64 9.01
N LEU A 100 3.82 -3.34 9.16
CA LEU A 100 4.46 -2.29 8.37
C LEU A 100 5.97 -2.20 8.64
N VAL A 101 6.38 -2.24 9.91
CA VAL A 101 7.80 -2.19 10.28
C VAL A 101 8.55 -3.39 9.72
N ILE A 102 8.00 -4.60 9.83
CA ILE A 102 8.60 -5.82 9.26
C ILE A 102 8.62 -5.74 7.73
N CYS A 103 7.52 -5.32 7.09
CA CYS A 103 7.47 -5.16 5.64
C CYS A 103 8.51 -4.13 5.15
N CYS A 104 8.58 -2.96 5.77
CA CYS A 104 9.51 -1.89 5.39
C CYS A 104 10.96 -2.21 5.75
N CYS A 105 11.23 -2.83 6.90
CA CYS A 105 12.59 -3.15 7.34
C CYS A 105 13.18 -4.39 6.67
N CYS A 106 12.38 -5.42 6.40
CA CYS A 106 12.86 -6.68 5.83
C CYS A 106 12.75 -6.74 4.30
N CYS A 107 11.74 -6.11 3.69
CA CYS A 107 11.53 -6.16 2.23
C CYS A 107 12.15 -4.94 1.51
N CYS A 108 12.19 -3.75 2.13
CA CYS A 108 12.73 -2.55 1.47
C CYS A 108 14.23 -2.32 1.75
N ARG A 109 14.79 -2.72 2.91
CA ARG A 109 16.25 -2.59 3.16
C ARG A 109 17.11 -3.55 2.35
N LYS A 110 16.55 -4.68 1.89
CA LYS A 110 17.26 -5.61 0.99
C LYS A 110 17.29 -5.14 -0.47
N LYS A 111 16.54 -4.10 -0.82
CA LYS A 111 16.65 -3.42 -2.12
C LYS A 111 17.45 -2.13 -1.97
N LYS A 112 18.75 -2.28 -1.75
CA LYS A 112 19.67 -1.36 -2.41
C LYS A 112 19.85 -1.93 -3.82
N PRO A 113 19.22 -1.41 -4.88
CA PRO A 113 19.63 -1.75 -6.24
C PRO A 113 20.97 -1.04 -6.49
N ARG A 114 22.06 -1.55 -5.90
CA ARG A 114 23.41 -1.09 -6.26
C ARG A 114 24.13 -2.10 -7.16
N ASN A 115 23.52 -3.26 -7.40
CA ASN A 115 24.06 -4.31 -8.24
C ASN A 115 23.12 -4.71 -9.37
N THR A 116 21.79 -4.81 -9.19
CA THR A 116 20.88 -5.15 -10.32
C THR A 116 20.97 -4.13 -11.47
N SER A 117 20.92 -2.83 -11.21
CA SER A 117 21.05 -1.82 -12.28
C SER A 117 22.43 -1.81 -12.94
N GLN A 118 23.49 -2.12 -12.19
CA GLN A 118 24.86 -2.15 -12.70
C GLN A 118 25.15 -3.45 -13.47
N GLU A 119 24.60 -4.59 -13.05
CA GLU A 119 24.68 -5.86 -13.76
C GLU A 119 23.84 -5.83 -15.04
N ASP A 120 22.63 -5.26 -14.99
CA ASP A 120 21.79 -5.04 -16.18
C ASP A 120 22.50 -4.14 -17.20
N GLU A 121 23.13 -3.04 -16.76
CA GLU A 121 23.94 -2.17 -17.64
C GLU A 121 25.18 -2.85 -18.23
N ARG A 122 25.79 -3.79 -17.49
CA ARG A 122 26.92 -4.59 -18.01
C ARG A 122 26.43 -5.59 -19.03
N GLU A 123 25.29 -6.24 -18.79
CA GLU A 123 24.71 -7.21 -19.71
C GLU A 123 24.25 -6.55 -21.03
N ILE A 124 23.68 -5.33 -20.96
CA ILE A 124 23.34 -4.54 -22.15
C ILE A 124 24.60 -4.21 -22.96
N ARG A 125 25.67 -3.72 -22.32
CA ARG A 125 26.96 -3.44 -22.98
C ARG A 125 27.58 -4.68 -23.62
N GLU A 126 27.50 -5.83 -22.96
CA GLU A 126 27.98 -7.09 -23.55
C GLU A 126 27.14 -7.52 -24.77
N LYS A 127 25.82 -7.39 -24.71
CA LYS A 127 24.92 -7.70 -25.83
C LYS A 127 25.18 -6.78 -27.02
N GLU A 128 25.37 -5.48 -26.77
CA GLU A 128 25.74 -4.51 -27.79
C GLU A 128 27.09 -4.85 -28.43
N HIS A 129 28.10 -5.20 -27.63
CA HIS A 129 29.41 -5.59 -28.15
C HIS A 129 29.36 -6.89 -28.99
N ARG A 130 28.49 -7.85 -28.60
CA ARG A 130 28.27 -9.08 -29.39
C ARG A 130 27.54 -8.78 -30.70
N ARG A 131 26.55 -7.89 -30.68
CA ARG A 131 25.81 -7.44 -31.87
C ARG A 131 26.71 -6.69 -32.84
N ALA A 132 27.53 -5.75 -32.36
CA ALA A 132 28.48 -5.01 -33.18
C ALA A 132 29.48 -5.94 -33.90
N ARG A 133 30.08 -6.90 -33.18
CA ARG A 133 30.96 -7.91 -33.81
C ARG A 133 30.25 -8.81 -34.83
N GLN A 134 28.96 -9.07 -34.64
CA GLN A 134 28.18 -9.84 -35.61
C GLN A 134 27.86 -9.01 -36.85
N GLU A 135 27.56 -7.72 -36.66
CA GLU A 135 27.30 -6.77 -37.73
C GLU A 135 28.56 -6.51 -38.56
N GLU A 136 29.72 -6.30 -37.94
CA GLU A 136 31.01 -6.17 -38.63
C GLU A 136 31.28 -7.35 -39.55
N ARG A 137 31.12 -8.59 -39.04
CA ARG A 137 31.28 -9.81 -39.85
C ARG A 137 30.28 -9.89 -41.01
N ARG A 138 29.04 -9.44 -40.80
CA ARG A 138 28.02 -9.40 -41.86
C ARG A 138 28.39 -8.36 -42.93
N THR A 139 28.85 -7.18 -42.53
CA THR A 139 29.28 -6.13 -43.46
C THR A 139 30.52 -6.53 -44.24
N GLU A 140 31.47 -7.21 -43.59
CA GLU A 140 32.68 -7.73 -44.23
C GLU A 140 32.34 -8.84 -45.24
N MET A 141 31.50 -9.82 -44.86
CA MET A 141 31.05 -10.84 -45.81
C MET A 141 30.30 -10.23 -46.99
N LYS A 142 29.44 -9.23 -46.74
CA LYS A 142 28.69 -8.54 -47.79
C LYS A 142 29.62 -7.76 -48.72
N SER A 143 30.59 -7.02 -48.18
CA SER A 143 31.54 -6.27 -49.01
C SER A 143 32.40 -7.20 -49.87
N ARG A 144 32.87 -8.33 -49.33
CA ARG A 144 33.61 -9.34 -50.10
C ARG A 144 32.76 -9.97 -51.20
N HIS A 145 31.50 -10.31 -50.90
CA HIS A 145 30.57 -10.83 -51.91
C HIS A 145 30.27 -9.80 -53.00
N ASP A 146 30.09 -8.54 -52.63
CA ASP A 146 29.81 -7.46 -53.58
C ASP A 146 31.02 -7.15 -54.47
N GLU A 147 32.25 -7.18 -53.91
CA GLU A 147 33.51 -7.04 -54.66
C GLU A 147 33.71 -8.18 -55.67
N ILE A 148 33.46 -9.44 -55.27
CA ILE A 148 33.48 -10.59 -56.18
C ILE A 148 32.44 -10.40 -57.29
N ARG A 149 31.22 -10.01 -56.94
CA ARG A 149 30.14 -9.78 -57.93
C ARG A 149 30.54 -8.72 -58.97
N LYS A 150 31.23 -7.65 -58.54
CA LYS A 150 31.78 -6.61 -59.43
C LYS A 150 32.91 -7.14 -60.33
N LYS A 151 33.86 -7.90 -59.78
CA LYS A 151 35.01 -8.44 -60.52
C LYS A 151 34.59 -9.32 -61.70
N TYR A 152 33.51 -10.08 -61.57
CA TYR A 152 33.00 -10.98 -62.61
C TYR A 152 31.87 -10.37 -63.46
N GLY A 153 31.65 -9.05 -63.40
CA GLY A 153 30.64 -8.36 -64.20
C GLY A 153 29.20 -8.77 -63.86
N LEU A 154 28.99 -9.42 -62.71
CA LEU A 154 27.70 -9.91 -62.24
C LEU A 154 26.95 -8.84 -61.42
N PHE A 155 27.49 -7.62 -61.37
CA PHE A 155 26.83 -6.45 -60.82
C PHE A 155 25.88 -5.94 -61.91
N LYS A 156 24.61 -6.31 -61.83
CA LYS A 156 23.58 -5.68 -62.66
C LYS A 156 23.56 -4.20 -62.28
N GLU A 157 23.89 -3.33 -63.23
CA GLU A 157 23.45 -1.93 -63.21
C GLU A 157 21.96 -1.92 -62.84
N ASP A 158 21.56 -0.95 -62.02
CA ASP A 158 20.22 -0.86 -61.42
C ASP A 158 19.14 -1.35 -62.39
N ASN A 159 18.47 -2.44 -62.02
CA ASN A 159 17.47 -3.06 -62.87
C ASN A 159 16.36 -2.01 -63.14
N PRO A 160 16.11 -1.57 -64.40
CA PRO A 160 15.23 -0.44 -64.72
C PRO A 160 13.77 -0.56 -64.26
N TYR A 161 13.38 -1.72 -63.72
CA TYR A 161 12.03 -2.04 -63.26
C TYR A 161 11.69 -1.53 -61.84
N ASN A 162 12.66 -1.11 -61.02
CA ASN A 162 12.37 -0.59 -59.67
C ASN A 162 11.76 0.82 -59.65
N LYS A 163 11.46 1.42 -60.81
CA LYS A 163 10.90 2.78 -60.93
C LYS A 163 9.36 2.84 -60.94
N PHE A 164 8.67 1.70 -60.94
CA PHE A 164 7.21 1.66 -61.14
C PHE A 164 6.39 1.16 -59.94
N GLU A 165 7.01 0.87 -58.80
CA GLU A 165 6.28 0.56 -57.55
C GLU A 165 6.33 1.74 -56.58
N ASN A 166 5.54 2.77 -56.87
CA ASN A 166 5.01 3.69 -55.87
C ASN A 166 3.64 4.22 -56.30
#